data_AF-A0A8S0H484-F1
#
_entry.id   AF-A0A8S0H484-F1
#
_cell.length_a   1.000
_cell.length_b   1.000
_cell.length_c   1.000
_cell.angle_alpha   90.00
_cell.angle_beta   90.00
_cell.angle_gamma   90.00
#
_symmetry.space_group_name_H-M   'P 1'
#
loop_
_entity.id
_entity.type
_entity.pdbx_description
1 polymer ?
#
loop_
_entity_poly.entity_id
_entity_poly.type
_entity_poly.pdbx_seq_one_letter_code
_entity_poly.pdbx_strand_id
1 'polypeptide(L)'
;MCLDDFTHTRRDFLKLSALLTAGGALPLLNSLQARAAQEPDAPVRIGYLPITDATPLLVAHNNGLFEAEGIKAERPVLLRSWPR
;
A
#
# COMPACT_ATOMS: atom_id res chain seq x y z
N MET A 1 15.72 -46.13 14.85
CA MET A 1 14.28 -45.85 14.69
C MET A 1 13.86 -45.04 15.90
N CYS A 2 14.17 -43.74 15.91
CA CYS A 2 13.81 -42.83 17.00
C CYS A 2 12.64 -42.00 16.48
N LEU A 3 11.46 -42.59 16.54
CA LEU A 3 10.19 -41.96 16.20
C LEU A 3 9.62 -41.33 17.48
N ASP A 4 10.30 -40.34 18.04
CA ASP A 4 9.80 -39.58 19.19
C ASP A 4 10.43 -38.17 19.21
N ASP A 5 9.79 -37.22 18.52
CA ASP A 5 9.74 -35.84 19.01
C ASP A 5 8.35 -35.26 18.67
N PHE A 6 7.39 -35.50 19.56
CA PHE A 6 6.01 -35.04 19.44
C PHE A 6 5.82 -33.56 19.79
N THR A 7 6.88 -32.76 19.88
CA THR A 7 6.75 -31.34 20.21
C THR A 7 6.88 -30.48 18.96
N HIS A 8 5.77 -30.32 18.22
CA HIS A 8 5.65 -29.24 17.24
C HIS A 8 5.98 -27.92 17.95
N THR A 9 7.18 -27.40 17.73
CA THR A 9 7.66 -26.25 18.48
C THR A 9 6.82 -25.03 18.11
N ARG A 10 6.65 -24.06 19.02
CA ARG A 10 6.00 -22.77 18.71
C ARG A 10 6.57 -22.14 17.42
N ARG A 11 7.86 -22.38 17.15
CA ARG A 11 8.55 -21.90 15.95
C ARG A 11 8.04 -22.59 14.69
N ASP A 12 7.80 -23.89 14.71
CA ASP A 12 7.33 -24.62 13.52
C ASP A 12 5.85 -24.33 13.24
N PHE A 13 5.04 -24.12 14.28
CA PHE A 13 3.69 -23.58 14.14
C PHE A 13 3.70 -22.18 13.52
N LEU A 14 4.59 -21.27 13.97
CA LEU A 14 4.73 -19.94 13.37
C LEU A 14 5.21 -19.98 11.92
N LYS A 15 6.16 -20.86 11.58
CA LYS A 15 6.62 -21.03 10.19
C LYS A 15 5.50 -21.55 9.30
N LEU A 16 4.77 -22.57 9.74
CA LEU A 16 3.65 -23.14 8.97
C LEU A 16 2.54 -22.10 8.79
N SER A 17 2.19 -21.38 9.85
CA SER A 17 1.20 -20.29 9.82
C SER A 17 1.63 -19.15 8.90
N ALA A 18 2.91 -18.76 8.92
CA ALA A 18 3.45 -17.74 8.03
C ALA A 18 3.40 -18.19 6.56
N LEU A 19 3.76 -19.44 6.26
CA LEU A 19 3.65 -20.00 4.91
C LEU A 19 2.21 -20.09 4.42
N LEU A 20 1.27 -20.52 5.27
CA LEU A 20 -0.15 -20.61 4.93
C LEU A 20 -0.76 -19.21 4.74
N THR A 21 -0.39 -18.24 5.58
CA THR A 21 -0.84 -16.85 5.46
C THR A 21 -0.28 -16.20 4.21
N ALA A 22 1.02 -16.35 3.94
CA ALA A 22 1.65 -15.84 2.72
C ALA A 22 0.99 -16.48 1.49
N GLY A 23 0.92 -17.81 1.44
CA GLY A 23 0.31 -18.57 0.33
C GLY A 23 -1.16 -18.25 0.10
N GLY A 24 -1.94 -18.07 1.18
CA GLY A 24 -3.35 -17.68 1.11
C GLY A 24 -3.57 -16.20 0.74
N ALA A 25 -2.63 -15.31 1.08
CA ALA A 25 -2.69 -13.89 0.74
C ALA A 25 -2.15 -13.58 -0.67
N LEU A 26 -1.41 -14.48 -1.32
CA LEU A 26 -0.84 -14.27 -2.66
C LEU A 26 -1.88 -13.79 -3.69
N PRO A 27 -3.10 -14.34 -3.80
CA PRO A 27 -4.09 -13.86 -4.77
C PRO A 27 -4.53 -12.41 -4.49
N LEU A 28 -4.71 -12.05 -3.22
CA LEU A 28 -5.07 -10.70 -2.82
C LEU A 28 -3.94 -9.72 -3.13
N LEU A 29 -2.70 -10.05 -2.74
CA LEU A 29 -1.52 -9.25 -3.04
C LEU A 29 -1.33 -9.07 -4.56
N ASN A 30 -1.46 -10.15 -5.33
CA ASN A 30 -1.41 -10.09 -6.80
C ASN A 30 -2.52 -9.22 -7.38
N SER A 31 -3.74 -9.25 -6.82
CA SER A 31 -4.82 -8.38 -7.27
C SER A 31 -4.55 -6.90 -6.99
N LEU A 32 -4.00 -6.57 -5.81
CA LEU A 32 -3.61 -5.20 -5.47
C LEU A 32 -2.48 -4.70 -6.39
N GLN A 33 -1.51 -5.56 -6.66
CA GLN A 33 -0.39 -5.24 -7.55
C GLN A 33 -0.82 -5.12 -9.01
N ALA A 34 -1.75 -5.96 -9.46
CA ALA A 34 -2.36 -5.85 -10.77
C ALA A 34 -3.12 -4.54 -10.91
N ARG A 35 -3.89 -4.11 -9.90
CA ARG A 35 -4.60 -2.81 -9.93
C ARG A 35 -3.64 -1.63 -10.11
N ALA A 36 -2.47 -1.65 -9.44
CA ALA A 36 -1.46 -0.62 -9.60
C ALA A 36 -0.77 -0.65 -10.99
N ALA A 37 -0.65 -1.83 -11.60
CA ALA A 37 -0.02 -1.99 -12.92
C ALA A 37 -0.97 -1.79 -14.11
N GLN A 38 -2.29 -1.78 -13.90
CA GLN A 38 -3.28 -1.71 -14.98
C GLN A 38 -3.38 -0.32 -15.61
N GLU A 39 -3.08 0.75 -14.87
CA GLU A 39 -3.19 2.12 -15.37
C GLU A 39 -1.90 2.90 -15.07
N PRO A 40 -0.80 2.63 -15.81
CA PRO A 40 0.48 3.31 -15.59
C PRO A 40 0.39 4.82 -15.83
N ASP A 41 -0.53 5.26 -16.69
CA ASP A 41 -0.79 6.67 -17.01
C ASP A 41 -1.98 7.26 -16.22
N ALA A 42 -2.46 6.57 -15.18
CA ALA A 42 -3.52 7.09 -14.33
C ALA A 42 -3.07 8.40 -13.67
N PRO A 43 -3.98 9.38 -13.51
CA PRO A 43 -3.66 10.61 -12.81
C PRO A 43 -3.36 10.34 -11.33
N VAL A 44 -2.37 11.06 -10.80
CA VAL A 44 -1.96 11.00 -9.41
C VAL A 44 -3.09 11.50 -8.51
N ARG A 45 -3.48 10.68 -7.54
CA ARG A 45 -4.51 11.01 -6.56
C ARG A 45 -3.86 11.43 -5.25
N ILE A 46 -4.10 12.67 -4.83
CA ILE A 46 -3.48 13.24 -3.63
C ILE A 46 -4.52 13.32 -2.51
N GLY A 47 -4.29 12.58 -1.42
CA GLY A 47 -5.00 12.76 -0.15
C GLY A 47 -4.16 13.62 0.80
N TYR A 48 -4.78 14.50 1.58
CA TYR A 48 -4.04 15.36 2.52
C TYR A 48 -4.76 15.53 3.86
N LEU A 49 -3.98 15.72 4.93
CA LEU A 49 -4.48 16.22 6.20
C LEU A 49 -4.30 17.74 6.27
N PRO A 50 -5.19 18.47 6.96
CA PRO A 50 -5.09 19.92 7.10
C PRO A 50 -4.00 20.32 8.12
N ILE A 51 -2.75 19.98 7.81
CA ILE A 51 -1.54 20.36 8.56
C ILE A 51 -0.49 20.90 7.58
N THR A 52 0.58 21.52 8.08
CA THR A 52 1.54 22.27 7.25
C THR A 52 2.34 21.39 6.27
N ASP A 53 2.48 20.09 6.54
CA ASP A 53 3.24 19.17 5.68
C ASP A 53 2.64 19.00 4.26
N ALA A 54 1.33 19.21 4.11
CA ALA A 54 0.60 19.08 2.86
C ALA A 54 0.76 20.31 1.94
N THR A 55 1.23 21.44 2.49
CA THR A 55 1.42 22.71 1.77
C THR A 55 2.13 22.54 0.41
N PRO A 56 3.30 21.88 0.30
CA PRO A 56 3.97 21.72 -0.99
C PRO A 56 3.08 21.04 -2.05
N LEU A 57 2.32 20.02 -1.67
CA LEU A 57 1.44 19.30 -2.61
C LEU A 57 0.27 20.17 -3.07
N LEU A 58 -0.34 20.92 -2.14
CA LEU A 58 -1.49 21.78 -2.44
C LEU A 58 -1.09 23.00 -3.29
N VAL A 59 0.04 23.63 -2.96
CA VAL A 59 0.58 24.76 -3.73
C VAL A 59 1.03 24.30 -5.10
N ALA A 60 1.70 23.15 -5.20
CA ALA A 60 2.10 22.59 -6.49
C ALA A 60 0.91 22.31 -7.40
N HIS A 61 -0.16 21.69 -6.87
CA HIS A 61 -1.39 21.48 -7.61
C HIS A 61 -2.05 22.80 -8.03
N ASN A 62 -2.17 23.77 -7.11
CA ASN A 62 -2.79 25.06 -7.44
C ASN A 62 -2.01 25.85 -8.50
N ASN A 63 -0.68 25.75 -8.49
CA ASN A 63 0.19 26.47 -9.42
C ASN A 63 0.45 25.72 -10.73
N GLY A 64 -0.16 24.54 -10.93
CA GLY A 64 0.01 23.74 -12.14
C GLY A 64 1.41 23.13 -12.29
N LEU A 65 2.15 22.93 -11.18
CA LEU A 65 3.52 22.43 -11.22
C LEU A 65 3.57 20.94 -11.57
N PHE A 66 2.51 20.17 -11.28
CA PHE A 66 2.44 18.77 -11.68
C PHE A 66 2.31 18.65 -13.20
N GLU A 67 1.40 19.43 -13.80
CA GLU A 67 1.20 19.46 -15.24
C GLU A 67 2.44 19.94 -15.99
N ALA A 68 3.18 20.90 -15.44
CA ALA A 68 4.45 21.38 -16.00
C ALA A 68 5.50 20.27 -16.12
N GLU A 69 5.52 19.32 -15.17
CA GLU A 69 6.38 18.14 -15.18
C GLU A 69 5.76 16.93 -15.92
N GLY A 70 4.64 17.13 -16.62
CA GLY A 70 3.93 16.08 -17.34
C GLY A 70 3.15 15.10 -16.44
N ILE A 71 3.01 15.41 -15.15
CA ILE A 71 2.27 14.61 -14.18
C ILE A 71 0.82 15.07 -14.18
N LYS A 72 -0.10 14.19 -14.60
CA LYS A 72 -1.54 14.44 -14.44
C LYS A 72 -1.92 14.23 -12.99
N ALA A 73 -2.50 15.22 -12.33
CA ALA A 73 -2.97 15.10 -10.94
C ALA A 73 -4.48 15.35 -10.85
N GLU A 74 -5.17 14.57 -10.02
CA GLU A 74 -6.56 14.84 -9.63
C GLU A 74 -6.60 15.88 -8.50
N ARG A 75 -7.75 16.54 -8.35
CA ARG A 75 -8.00 17.49 -7.27
C ARG A 75 -7.72 16.86 -5.90
N PRO A 76 -6.89 17.48 -5.03
CA PRO A 76 -6.56 16.93 -3.72
C PRO A 76 -7.79 16.75 -2.83
N VAL A 77 -7.84 15.62 -2.11
CA VAL A 77 -8.95 15.24 -1.23
C VAL A 77 -8.53 15.35 0.23
N LEU A 78 -9.31 16.09 1.02
CA LEU A 78 -9.07 16.22 2.46
C LEU A 78 -9.46 14.92 3.19
N LEU A 79 -8.53 14.40 3.97
CA LEU A 79 -8.70 13.28 4.88
C LEU A 79 -9.02 13.80 6.28
N ARG A 80 -9.80 13.04 7.05
CA ARG A 80 -10.24 13.45 8.41
C ARG A 80 -9.25 13.02 9.50
N SER A 81 -8.53 11.93 9.28
CA SER A 81 -7.54 11.36 10.20
C SER A 81 -6.67 10.34 9.48
N TRP A 82 -5.56 9.96 10.10
CA TRP A 82 -4.84 8.75 9.70
C TRP A 82 -5.68 7.51 10.01
N PRO A 83 -5.62 6.45 9.17
CA PRO A 83 -6.19 5.16 9.52
C PRO A 83 -5.48 4.64 10.79
N ARG A 84 -6.29 4.11 11.69
CA ARG A 84 -5.87 3.41 12.90
C ARG A 84 -5.81 1.91 12.62
#